data_AF-A0A1I2TED5-F1
#
_entry.id   AF-A0A1I2TED5-F1
#
_cell.length_a   1.000
_cell.length_b   1.000
_cell.length_c   1.000
_cell.angle_alpha   90.00
_cell.angle_beta   90.00
_cell.angle_gamma   90.00
#
_symmetry.space_group_name_H-M   'P 1'
#
loop_
_entity.id
_entity.type
_entity.pdbx_description
1 polymer ?
#
loop_
_entity_poly.entity_id
_entity_poly.type
_entity_poly.pdbx_seq_one_letter_code
_entity_poly.pdbx_strand_id
1 'polypeptide(L)'
;MINFYTFKKTEPIYEEIIYSPSCKIQFKVDHDSIYASLLKQEFVKPSKSNVASIQTDETYLGFKIITDSIKVIKDKGHTMYIFPVVLSSKRAVSFQNLTIDESTAGTIAFVNTYTPTKKWIADYKKGHPGKFEGNINVKYLNLNNGVTSTNLPTSNKKSNQNVIAVAQTCINTSYYFELPYTCGSGEHYPGDNNCTLTGDLSAGYMLFEAIVTECFDVPDPIGGGGGTTPTPPPGYEPCPQGPTEPPLVSSKKPRGNKIMILPPTECDSLEQGSPFINQFILDFLSQKKYPKFTNLIKELKNNVQNDKKILDALKDWSGLTESKILEKLAFGEGPTIVVKDLTGRYGYFDRNENPNVINIDASWVRGLEAANLLSTRQATAFLLGVTVLHEFVHQARAANNLDRNYEYGNAFEKSAFGLVIHGENAGNYSYIFYGKSN
;
A
#
# COMPACT_ATOMS: atom_id res chain seq x y z
N MET A 1 -69.11 -34.73 21.62
CA MET A 1 -67.77 -35.17 21.18
C MET A 1 -67.33 -34.27 20.04
N ILE A 2 -66.90 -33.04 20.36
CA ILE A 2 -66.25 -32.07 19.46
C ILE A 2 -65.40 -31.19 20.38
N ASN A 3 -64.09 -31.10 20.14
CA ASN A 3 -63.28 -29.99 20.61
C ASN A 3 -62.06 -29.79 19.70
N PHE A 4 -61.73 -28.50 19.55
CA PHE A 4 -60.82 -27.80 18.64
C PHE A 4 -59.34 -28.20 18.76
N TYR A 5 -58.47 -27.77 17.82
CA TYR A 5 -57.41 -26.77 18.11
C TYR A 5 -56.72 -26.20 16.86
N THR A 6 -56.34 -24.94 17.03
CA THR A 6 -55.83 -23.90 16.13
C THR A 6 -54.32 -24.02 15.88
N PHE A 7 -53.85 -23.56 14.71
CA PHE A 7 -52.43 -23.46 14.35
C PHE A 7 -51.65 -22.50 15.26
N LYS A 8 -50.47 -22.94 15.72
CA LYS A 8 -49.50 -22.12 16.46
C LYS A 8 -48.33 -21.72 15.55
N LYS A 9 -47.99 -20.45 15.69
CA LYS A 9 -46.90 -19.63 15.16
C LYS A 9 -45.52 -20.27 15.35
N THR A 10 -44.68 -20.30 14.30
CA THR A 10 -43.25 -20.64 14.37
C THR A 10 -42.44 -19.45 14.92
N GLU A 11 -41.56 -19.73 15.88
CA GLU A 11 -40.72 -18.78 16.61
C GLU A 11 -39.46 -18.35 15.82
N PRO A 12 -38.84 -17.19 16.15
CA PRO A 12 -37.65 -16.68 15.47
C PRO A 12 -36.34 -17.34 15.93
N ILE A 13 -35.33 -17.24 15.07
CA ILE A 13 -33.93 -17.65 15.28
C ILE A 13 -33.31 -16.78 16.39
N TYR A 14 -32.73 -17.41 17.40
CA TYR A 14 -32.01 -16.72 18.48
C TYR A 14 -30.53 -16.50 18.10
N GLU A 15 -30.03 -15.26 18.27
CA GLU A 15 -28.61 -15.00 18.48
C GLU A 15 -28.28 -15.34 19.94
N GLU A 16 -27.46 -16.36 20.17
CA GLU A 16 -26.92 -16.65 21.49
C GLU A 16 -25.51 -16.01 21.59
N ILE A 17 -25.42 -14.85 22.23
CA ILE A 17 -24.14 -14.24 22.59
C ILE A 17 -23.69 -14.86 23.91
N ILE A 18 -22.76 -15.80 23.85
CA ILE A 18 -22.18 -16.43 25.04
C ILE A 18 -21.12 -15.49 25.63
N TYR A 19 -21.43 -14.80 26.74
CA TYR A 19 -20.44 -14.13 27.58
C TYR A 19 -20.04 -15.06 28.74
N SER A 20 -18.77 -15.48 28.79
CA SER A 20 -18.21 -16.27 29.90
C SER A 20 -17.09 -15.50 30.61
N PRO A 21 -17.26 -15.07 31.89
CA PRO A 21 -16.26 -14.23 32.57
C PRO A 21 -15.04 -14.97 33.11
N SER A 22 -14.87 -16.27 32.86
CA SER A 22 -13.75 -17.05 33.38
C SER A 22 -13.56 -18.36 32.62
N CYS A 23 -13.40 -18.27 31.30
CA CYS A 23 -13.05 -19.44 30.50
C CYS A 23 -11.51 -19.61 30.49
N LYS A 24 -10.98 -20.53 31.32
CA LYS A 24 -9.76 -21.24 30.90
C LYS A 24 -10.17 -22.02 29.66
N ILE A 25 -9.66 -21.65 28.48
CA ILE A 25 -9.81 -22.47 27.28
C ILE A 25 -9.02 -23.76 27.52
N GLN A 26 -9.65 -24.74 28.17
CA GLN A 26 -9.34 -26.13 27.92
C GLN A 26 -10.09 -26.48 26.63
N PHE A 27 -9.34 -26.75 25.58
CA PHE A 27 -9.89 -27.38 24.40
C PHE A 27 -10.42 -28.75 24.81
N LYS A 28 -11.71 -28.84 25.14
CA LYS A 28 -12.39 -30.12 25.12
C LYS A 28 -12.60 -30.43 23.64
N VAL A 29 -11.66 -31.21 23.12
CA VAL A 29 -11.70 -31.77 21.78
C VAL A 29 -12.86 -32.75 21.78
N ASP A 30 -14.02 -32.35 21.25
CA ASP A 30 -14.86 -33.34 20.59
C ASP A 30 -14.05 -33.85 19.40
N HIS A 31 -14.02 -35.16 19.25
CA HIS A 31 -13.00 -35.94 18.52
C HIS A 31 -12.88 -35.65 17.00
N ASP A 32 -13.55 -34.63 16.45
CA ASP A 32 -13.76 -34.47 15.01
C ASP A 32 -13.19 -33.19 14.35
N SER A 33 -12.57 -32.25 15.07
CA SER A 33 -11.89 -31.09 14.42
C SER A 33 -10.36 -31.18 14.52
N ILE A 34 -9.77 -31.92 13.57
CA ILE A 34 -8.31 -32.04 13.39
C ILE A 34 -7.67 -30.67 13.07
N TYR A 35 -8.41 -29.77 12.41
CA TYR A 35 -7.89 -28.49 11.88
C TYR A 35 -7.75 -27.38 12.94
N ALA A 36 -8.63 -27.33 13.95
CA ALA A 36 -8.42 -26.46 15.12
C ALA A 36 -7.16 -26.84 15.91
N SER A 37 -6.69 -28.09 15.80
CA SER A 37 -5.42 -28.54 16.39
C SER A 37 -4.19 -28.14 15.57
N LEU A 38 -4.32 -28.02 14.24
CA LEU A 38 -3.24 -27.62 13.33
C LEU A 38 -2.94 -26.12 13.43
N LEU A 39 -3.98 -25.30 13.58
CA LEU A 39 -3.78 -23.87 13.86
C LEU A 39 -3.01 -23.63 15.16
N LYS A 40 -3.13 -24.51 16.18
CA LYS A 40 -2.30 -24.42 17.39
C LYS A 40 -0.80 -24.60 17.12
N GLN A 41 -0.41 -25.25 16.03
CA GLN A 41 0.99 -25.40 15.65
C GLN A 41 1.55 -24.11 15.04
N GLU A 42 0.70 -23.36 14.32
CA GLU A 42 1.04 -22.05 13.74
C GLU A 42 0.96 -20.90 14.76
N PHE A 43 0.20 -21.08 15.85
CA PHE A 43 0.17 -20.12 16.96
C PHE A 43 1.39 -20.28 17.87
N VAL A 44 2.23 -19.26 17.92
CA VAL A 44 3.30 -19.16 18.93
C VAL A 44 2.67 -19.29 20.33
N LYS A 45 3.22 -20.19 21.17
CA LYS A 45 2.69 -20.62 22.49
C LYS A 45 1.84 -19.54 23.19
N PRO A 46 0.65 -19.89 23.71
CA PRO A 46 -0.24 -18.92 24.35
C PRO A 46 0.50 -18.18 25.47
N SER A 47 0.68 -16.89 25.24
CA SER A 47 0.99 -15.90 26.27
C SER A 47 -0.15 -15.87 27.30
N LYS A 48 0.09 -15.41 28.53
CA LYS A 48 -1.00 -15.14 29.51
C LYS A 48 -2.03 -14.09 29.04
N SER A 49 -1.84 -13.53 27.84
CA SER A 49 -2.75 -12.62 27.15
C SER A 49 -3.64 -13.37 26.15
N ASN A 50 -4.88 -12.92 25.99
CA ASN A 50 -5.90 -13.45 25.07
C ASN A 50 -5.66 -13.11 23.59
N VAL A 51 -4.38 -13.14 23.21
CA VAL A 51 -3.85 -12.70 21.92
C VAL A 51 -2.90 -13.77 21.42
N ALA A 52 -3.19 -14.32 20.26
CA ALA A 52 -2.32 -15.28 19.57
C ALA A 52 -1.64 -14.60 18.38
N SER A 53 -0.38 -14.95 18.10
CA SER A 53 0.35 -14.40 16.94
C SER A 53 0.48 -15.48 15.86
N ILE A 54 0.20 -15.10 14.62
CA ILE A 54 0.41 -15.93 13.43
C ILE A 54 1.57 -15.32 12.66
N GLN A 55 2.56 -16.13 12.31
CA GLN A 55 3.64 -15.76 11.40
C GLN A 55 3.50 -16.60 10.14
N THR A 56 3.12 -15.97 9.02
CA THR A 56 3.18 -16.61 7.70
C THR A 56 4.09 -15.78 6.81
N ASP A 57 4.79 -16.42 5.88
CA ASP A 57 5.64 -15.73 4.88
C ASP A 57 4.81 -14.70 4.06
N GLU A 58 3.51 -14.94 3.96
CA GLU A 58 2.54 -14.11 3.25
C GLU A 58 2.13 -12.85 4.02
N THR A 59 2.45 -12.76 5.30
CA THR A 59 2.17 -11.60 6.15
C THR A 59 3.50 -11.06 6.71
N TYR A 60 4.06 -10.06 6.03
CA TYR A 60 5.44 -9.56 6.21
C TYR A 60 5.85 -9.12 7.64
N LEU A 61 4.96 -9.16 8.64
CA LEU A 61 5.27 -8.94 10.06
C LEU A 61 4.52 -9.87 11.02
N GLY A 62 3.83 -10.89 10.50
CA GLY A 62 2.80 -11.62 11.22
C GLY A 62 1.63 -10.73 11.65
N PHE A 63 0.54 -11.32 12.13
CA PHE A 63 -0.53 -10.56 12.76
C PHE A 63 -0.99 -11.24 14.05
N LYS A 64 -1.50 -10.42 14.96
CA LYS A 64 -2.02 -10.87 16.25
C LYS A 64 -3.52 -10.96 16.16
N ILE A 65 -4.12 -12.06 16.60
CA ILE A 65 -5.57 -12.23 16.66
C ILE A 65 -6.05 -12.21 18.12
N ILE A 66 -7.29 -11.78 18.32
CA ILE A 66 -7.97 -11.79 19.63
C ILE A 66 -8.78 -13.07 19.72
N THR A 67 -8.37 -13.98 20.61
CA THR A 67 -8.98 -15.32 20.71
C THR A 67 -10.25 -15.37 21.55
N ASP A 68 -10.55 -14.30 22.28
CA ASP A 68 -11.75 -14.22 23.15
C ASP A 68 -12.98 -13.67 22.43
N SER A 69 -12.82 -13.18 21.21
CA SER A 69 -13.87 -12.51 20.44
C SER A 69 -14.11 -13.23 19.11
N ILE A 70 -14.15 -14.56 19.15
CA ILE A 70 -14.40 -15.40 17.98
C ILE A 70 -15.89 -15.35 17.65
N LYS A 71 -16.22 -14.88 16.45
CA LYS A 71 -17.59 -14.99 15.93
C LYS A 71 -17.69 -16.26 15.09
N VAL A 72 -18.69 -17.09 15.37
CA VAL A 72 -18.97 -18.30 14.59
C VAL A 72 -20.22 -18.07 13.76
N ILE A 73 -20.13 -18.30 12.46
CA ILE A 73 -21.26 -18.24 11.53
C ILE A 73 -21.42 -19.62 10.90
N LYS A 74 -22.61 -20.19 11.01
CA LYS A 74 -22.98 -21.45 10.36
C LYS A 74 -23.99 -21.15 9.27
N ASP A 75 -23.63 -21.44 8.02
CA ASP A 75 -24.54 -21.31 6.89
C ASP A 75 -24.22 -22.37 5.83
N LYS A 76 -25.25 -23.03 5.29
CA LYS A 76 -25.12 -23.96 4.14
C LYS A 76 -24.03 -25.03 4.26
N GLY A 77 -23.82 -25.58 5.46
CA GLY A 77 -22.80 -26.61 5.70
C GLY A 77 -21.37 -26.07 5.86
N HIS A 78 -21.21 -24.75 5.88
CA HIS A 78 -19.99 -24.06 6.26
C HIS A 78 -20.06 -23.63 7.72
N THR A 79 -18.92 -23.73 8.41
CA THR A 79 -18.70 -23.13 9.73
C THR A 79 -17.53 -22.17 9.63
N MET A 80 -17.84 -20.88 9.63
CA MET A 80 -16.85 -19.81 9.58
C MET A 80 -16.51 -19.34 10.99
N TYR A 81 -15.23 -19.38 11.33
CA TYR A 81 -14.67 -18.80 12.55
C TYR A 81 -13.97 -17.49 12.19
N ILE A 82 -14.48 -16.39 12.73
CA ILE A 82 -13.99 -15.04 12.44
C ILE A 82 -13.25 -14.52 13.67
N PHE A 83 -11.95 -14.29 13.50
CA PHE A 83 -11.03 -13.81 14.52
C PHE A 83 -10.67 -12.34 14.22
N PRO A 84 -10.98 -11.41 15.13
CA PRO A 84 -10.53 -10.03 15.00
C PRO A 84 -9.00 -9.96 15.06
N VAL A 85 -8.40 -9.24 14.12
CA VAL A 85 -6.96 -8.97 14.12
C VAL A 85 -6.71 -7.72 14.95
N VAL A 86 -5.74 -7.79 15.86
CA VAL A 86 -5.27 -6.65 16.66
C VAL A 86 -4.77 -5.58 15.71
N LEU A 87 -5.27 -4.36 15.88
CA LEU A 87 -4.88 -3.21 15.08
C LEU A 87 -3.38 -2.95 15.19
N SER A 88 -2.74 -2.64 14.06
CA SER A 88 -1.33 -2.24 14.01
C SER A 88 -1.07 -0.92 14.74
N SER A 89 -2.11 -0.09 14.90
CA SER A 89 -2.08 1.20 15.59
C SER A 89 -3.46 1.56 16.13
N LYS A 90 -3.52 2.33 17.23
CA LYS A 90 -4.77 2.94 17.74
C LYS A 90 -5.44 3.86 16.73
N ARG A 91 -4.69 4.39 15.75
CA ARG A 91 -5.19 5.27 14.68
C ARG A 91 -5.49 4.53 13.36
N ALA A 92 -5.49 3.21 13.36
CA ALA A 92 -5.75 2.45 12.15
C ALA A 92 -7.15 2.78 11.61
N VAL A 93 -7.23 3.27 10.38
CA VAL A 93 -8.50 3.54 9.68
C VAL A 93 -9.09 2.25 9.10
N SER A 94 -8.24 1.28 8.79
CA SER A 94 -8.65 -0.06 8.38
C SER A 94 -8.53 -1.06 9.53
N PHE A 95 -9.36 -2.09 9.52
CA PHE A 95 -9.24 -3.23 10.43
C PHE A 95 -9.30 -4.54 9.67
N GLN A 96 -8.83 -5.62 10.29
CA GLN A 96 -8.70 -6.92 9.66
C GLN A 96 -9.39 -8.01 10.47
N ASN A 97 -9.95 -9.01 9.77
CA ASN A 97 -10.44 -10.24 10.37
C ASN A 97 -9.80 -11.43 9.67
N LEU A 98 -9.27 -12.38 10.44
CA LEU A 98 -8.94 -13.70 9.93
C LEU A 98 -10.20 -14.55 9.95
N THR A 99 -10.57 -15.11 8.81
CA THR A 99 -11.69 -16.05 8.69
C THR A 99 -11.15 -17.42 8.36
N ILE A 100 -11.61 -18.42 9.10
CA ILE A 100 -11.34 -19.83 8.85
C ILE A 100 -12.68 -20.47 8.54
N ASP A 101 -12.85 -20.89 7.30
CA ASP A 101 -14.08 -21.50 6.82
C ASP A 101 -13.88 -23.01 6.72
N GLU A 102 -14.62 -23.76 7.53
CA GLU A 102 -14.65 -25.21 7.53
C GLU A 102 -15.91 -25.72 6.83
N SER A 103 -15.72 -26.57 5.82
CA SER A 103 -16.79 -27.22 5.08
C SER A 103 -16.48 -28.70 4.83
N THR A 104 -17.43 -29.44 4.26
CA THR A 104 -17.19 -30.82 3.81
C THR A 104 -16.17 -30.91 2.67
N ALA A 105 -15.92 -29.82 1.94
CA ALA A 105 -14.92 -29.75 0.86
C ALA A 105 -13.49 -29.46 1.38
N GLY A 106 -13.35 -29.07 2.65
CA GLY A 106 -12.08 -28.73 3.27
C GLY A 106 -12.13 -27.43 4.06
N THR A 107 -10.96 -27.02 4.53
CA THR A 107 -10.77 -25.80 5.32
C THR A 107 -9.97 -24.79 4.52
N ILE A 108 -10.48 -23.56 4.42
CA ILE A 108 -9.76 -22.42 3.85
C ILE A 108 -9.59 -21.33 4.90
N ALA A 109 -8.48 -20.58 4.81
CA ALA A 109 -8.26 -19.41 5.64
C ALA A 109 -8.01 -18.18 4.76
N PHE A 110 -8.55 -17.04 5.18
CA PHE A 110 -8.35 -15.78 4.48
C PHE A 110 -8.44 -14.59 5.43
N VAL A 111 -7.73 -13.52 5.11
CA VAL A 111 -7.76 -12.25 5.85
C VAL A 111 -8.60 -11.25 5.06
N ASN A 112 -9.67 -10.78 5.69
CA ASN A 112 -10.47 -9.67 5.19
C ASN A 112 -9.91 -8.37 5.75
N THR A 113 -9.58 -7.41 4.88
CA THR A 113 -9.21 -6.04 5.26
C THR A 113 -10.36 -5.11 4.92
N TYR A 114 -10.92 -4.48 5.95
CA TYR A 114 -12.02 -3.52 5.84
C TYR A 114 -11.46 -2.12 5.92
N THR A 115 -11.72 -1.29 4.91
CA THR A 115 -11.41 0.15 4.90
C THR A 115 -12.73 0.90 4.81
N PRO A 116 -13.34 1.27 5.95
CA PRO A 116 -14.66 1.88 5.96
C PRO A 116 -14.64 3.31 5.42
N THR A 117 -15.78 3.79 4.91
CA THR A 117 -15.92 5.20 4.53
C THR A 117 -15.98 6.09 5.78
N LYS A 118 -15.68 7.38 5.61
CA LYS A 118 -15.85 8.41 6.67
C LYS A 118 -17.26 8.40 7.26
N LYS A 119 -18.26 8.20 6.40
CA LYS A 119 -19.67 8.10 6.80
C LYS A 119 -19.89 6.91 7.73
N TRP A 120 -19.44 5.72 7.33
CA TRP A 120 -19.57 4.52 8.16
C TRP A 120 -18.89 4.68 9.52
N ILE A 121 -17.68 5.25 9.54
CA ILE A 121 -16.95 5.52 10.79
C ILE A 121 -17.76 6.45 11.70
N ALA A 122 -18.34 7.53 11.14
CA ALA A 122 -19.14 8.48 11.90
C ALA A 122 -20.42 7.82 12.48
N ASP A 123 -21.08 6.97 11.70
CA ASP A 123 -22.30 6.28 12.11
C ASP A 123 -21.99 5.16 13.14
N TYR A 124 -20.90 4.42 12.97
CA TYR A 124 -20.37 3.46 13.95
C TYR A 124 -20.09 4.12 15.31
N LYS A 125 -19.44 5.29 15.32
CA LYS A 125 -19.16 6.05 16.55
C LYS A 125 -20.40 6.51 17.30
N LYS A 126 -21.51 6.74 16.59
CA LYS A 126 -22.80 7.06 17.19
C LYS A 126 -23.52 5.83 17.75
N GLY A 127 -22.91 4.64 17.68
CA GLY A 127 -23.54 3.38 18.05
C GLY A 127 -24.52 2.85 17.00
N HIS A 128 -24.43 3.34 15.76
CA HIS A 128 -25.34 2.98 14.67
C HIS A 128 -24.57 2.54 13.40
N PRO A 129 -23.80 1.42 13.44
CA PRO A 129 -22.95 1.01 12.32
C PRO A 129 -23.63 0.82 10.95
N GLY A 130 -24.96 0.72 10.89
CA GLY A 130 -25.67 0.40 9.65
C GLY A 130 -25.12 -0.85 8.94
N LYS A 131 -25.38 -0.94 7.63
CA LYS A 131 -24.65 -1.85 6.74
C LYS A 131 -23.24 -1.30 6.56
N PHE A 132 -22.24 -2.20 6.49
CA PHE A 132 -20.88 -1.79 6.16
C PHE A 132 -20.83 -1.00 4.85
N GLU A 133 -20.15 0.14 4.89
CA GLU A 133 -19.90 0.98 3.72
C GLU A 133 -18.39 1.24 3.67
N GLY A 134 -17.74 0.76 2.62
CA GLY A 134 -16.28 0.83 2.46
C GLY A 134 -15.73 -0.23 1.54
N ASN A 135 -14.40 -0.24 1.39
CA ASN A 135 -13.70 -1.23 0.59
C ASN A 135 -13.38 -2.47 1.42
N ILE A 136 -13.60 -3.64 0.84
CA ILE A 136 -13.24 -4.94 1.42
C ILE A 136 -12.20 -5.58 0.49
N ASN A 137 -11.06 -5.96 1.04
CA ASN A 137 -10.03 -6.72 0.33
C ASN A 137 -9.83 -8.08 1.00
N VAL A 138 -9.87 -9.16 0.23
CA VAL A 138 -9.76 -10.54 0.71
C VAL A 138 -8.43 -11.11 0.25
N LYS A 139 -7.63 -11.62 1.19
CA LYS A 139 -6.38 -12.33 0.91
C LYS A 139 -6.44 -13.75 1.45
N TYR A 140 -6.43 -14.75 0.57
CA TYR A 140 -6.33 -16.15 0.95
C TYR A 140 -4.95 -16.46 1.52
N LEU A 141 -4.93 -17.25 2.58
CA LEU A 141 -3.72 -17.76 3.21
C LEU A 141 -3.47 -19.17 2.70
N ASN A 142 -2.23 -19.46 2.29
CA ASN A 142 -1.86 -20.82 1.96
C ASN A 142 -1.67 -21.61 3.27
N LEU A 143 -2.70 -22.34 3.66
CA LEU A 143 -2.56 -23.35 4.69
C LEU A 143 -1.75 -24.48 4.04
N ASN A 144 -0.45 -24.53 4.32
CA ASN A 144 0.47 -25.60 3.89
C ASN A 144 0.05 -26.92 4.54
N ASN A 145 -1.09 -27.46 4.12
CA ASN A 145 -1.80 -28.52 4.80
C ASN A 145 -1.20 -29.89 4.50
N GLY A 146 0.02 -30.01 3.99
CA GLY A 146 0.69 -31.31 3.76
C GLY A 146 -0.08 -32.32 2.89
N VAL A 147 -1.26 -31.96 2.36
CA VAL A 147 -2.04 -32.79 1.46
C VAL A 147 -1.44 -32.58 0.09
N THR A 148 -0.59 -33.54 -0.29
CA THR A 148 -0.19 -33.74 -1.68
C THR A 148 -1.45 -33.71 -2.53
N SER A 149 -1.53 -32.73 -3.43
CA SER A 149 -2.49 -32.66 -4.53
C SER A 149 -2.56 -34.03 -5.21
N THR A 150 -3.56 -34.82 -4.82
CA THR A 150 -3.96 -36.01 -5.55
C THR A 150 -5.02 -35.54 -6.52
N ASN A 151 -4.67 -35.65 -7.80
CA ASN A 151 -5.50 -35.33 -8.96
C ASN A 151 -6.98 -35.69 -8.71
N LEU A 152 -7.84 -34.67 -8.59
CA LEU A 152 -9.28 -34.90 -8.62
C LEU A 152 -9.69 -35.30 -10.05
N PRO A 153 -10.41 -36.42 -10.22
CA PRO A 153 -10.93 -36.82 -11.52
C PRO A 153 -12.10 -35.90 -11.90
N THR A 154 -11.98 -35.29 -13.07
CA THR A 154 -13.05 -34.58 -13.79
C THR A 154 -14.18 -35.55 -14.08
N SER A 155 -15.28 -35.45 -13.34
CA SER A 155 -16.55 -36.08 -13.72
C SER A 155 -17.68 -35.06 -13.74
N ASN A 156 -18.21 -34.85 -14.95
CA ASN A 156 -19.39 -34.04 -15.23
C ASN A 156 -20.63 -34.69 -14.59
N LYS A 157 -21.15 -34.11 -13.51
CA LYS A 157 -22.55 -34.29 -13.10
C LYS A 157 -23.17 -32.97 -12.69
N LYS A 158 -24.17 -32.55 -13.48
CA LYS A 158 -25.10 -31.46 -13.19
C LYS A 158 -25.89 -31.78 -11.92
N SER A 159 -25.77 -30.92 -10.91
CA SER A 159 -26.65 -30.87 -9.74
C SER A 159 -26.98 -29.41 -9.45
N ASN A 160 -28.27 -29.08 -9.51
CA ASN A 160 -28.82 -27.78 -9.15
C ASN A 160 -28.89 -27.68 -7.62
N GLN A 161 -28.06 -26.83 -7.01
CA GLN A 161 -28.30 -26.33 -5.65
C GLN A 161 -27.93 -24.85 -5.58
N ASN A 162 -28.92 -24.05 -5.16
CA ASN A 162 -28.84 -22.61 -5.00
C ASN A 162 -27.96 -22.25 -3.79
N VAL A 163 -26.79 -21.68 -4.09
CA VAL A 163 -25.88 -21.05 -3.13
C VAL A 163 -26.24 -19.56 -3.02
N ILE A 164 -26.25 -19.03 -1.79
CA ILE A 164 -26.25 -17.57 -1.53
C ILE A 164 -25.40 -17.36 -0.28
N ALA A 165 -24.09 -17.27 -0.42
CA ALA A 165 -23.49 -15.99 -0.12
C ALA A 165 -23.52 -15.23 -1.45
N VAL A 166 -23.72 -13.92 -1.48
CA VAL A 166 -23.50 -13.16 -2.73
C VAL A 166 -22.00 -13.26 -3.00
N ALA A 167 -21.61 -14.33 -3.68
CA ALA A 167 -20.27 -14.55 -4.15
C ALA A 167 -20.06 -13.44 -5.16
N GLN A 168 -19.34 -12.39 -4.74
CA GLN A 168 -18.72 -11.50 -5.69
C GLN A 168 -17.91 -12.39 -6.61
N THR A 169 -18.34 -12.49 -7.86
CA THR A 169 -17.61 -13.32 -8.81
C THR A 169 -16.42 -12.48 -9.23
N CYS A 170 -15.30 -12.75 -8.58
CA CYS A 170 -14.03 -12.12 -8.88
C CYS A 170 -13.38 -12.92 -10.01
N ILE A 171 -13.21 -12.28 -11.15
CA ILE A 171 -12.44 -12.83 -12.26
C ILE A 171 -11.02 -12.29 -12.11
N ASN A 172 -10.08 -13.20 -11.83
CA ASN A 172 -8.66 -12.90 -11.93
C ASN A 172 -8.26 -12.95 -13.39
N THR A 173 -7.85 -11.82 -13.94
CA THR A 173 -7.22 -11.75 -15.25
C THR A 173 -5.73 -11.61 -15.02
N SER A 174 -4.97 -12.68 -15.29
CA SER A 174 -3.51 -12.60 -15.37
C SER A 174 -3.12 -11.95 -16.68
N TYR A 175 -2.47 -10.80 -16.59
CA TYR A 175 -1.80 -10.16 -17.70
C TYR A 175 -0.32 -10.55 -17.66
N TYR A 176 0.17 -11.11 -18.77
CA TYR A 176 1.58 -11.38 -18.96
C TYR A 176 2.18 -10.27 -19.83
N PHE A 177 3.21 -9.63 -19.32
CA PHE A 177 3.97 -8.64 -20.06
C PHE A 177 5.39 -9.15 -20.25
N GLU A 178 5.87 -9.15 -21.48
CA GLU A 178 7.26 -9.42 -21.79
C GLU A 178 8.03 -8.10 -21.68
N LEU A 179 8.92 -8.02 -20.69
CA LEU A 179 9.87 -6.92 -20.60
C LEU A 179 11.21 -7.38 -21.19
N PRO A 180 11.67 -6.79 -22.30
CA PRO A 180 12.98 -7.12 -22.84
C PRO A 180 14.06 -6.62 -21.87
N TYR A 181 15.02 -7.49 -21.60
CA TYR A 181 16.25 -7.12 -20.91
C TYR A 181 17.44 -7.30 -21.85
N THR A 182 18.41 -6.41 -21.72
CA THR A 182 19.58 -6.38 -22.60
C THR A 182 20.59 -7.45 -22.21
N CYS A 183 21.41 -7.82 -23.19
CA CYS A 183 22.59 -8.66 -23.04
C CYS A 183 23.47 -8.16 -21.87
N GLY A 184 24.15 -9.06 -21.16
CA GLY A 184 25.00 -8.73 -20.00
C GLY A 184 26.20 -7.83 -20.34
N SER A 185 26.59 -7.75 -21.61
CA SER A 185 27.58 -6.79 -22.14
C SER A 185 27.07 -5.34 -22.17
N GLY A 186 25.77 -5.12 -21.98
CA GLY A 186 25.09 -3.88 -22.36
C GLY A 186 24.84 -3.80 -23.86
N GLU A 187 23.95 -2.90 -24.26
CA GLU A 187 23.76 -2.40 -25.65
C GLU A 187 23.05 -3.31 -26.68
N HIS A 188 22.68 -4.55 -26.35
CA HIS A 188 21.95 -5.42 -27.28
C HIS A 188 20.62 -5.90 -26.72
N TYR A 189 19.56 -5.74 -27.49
CA TYR A 189 18.19 -6.19 -27.16
C TYR A 189 17.93 -7.62 -27.67
N PRO A 190 16.87 -8.29 -27.18
CA PRO A 190 16.49 -9.59 -27.70
C PRO A 190 16.26 -9.53 -29.21
N GLY A 191 16.88 -10.45 -29.96
CA GLY A 191 16.83 -10.49 -31.43
C GLY A 191 17.94 -9.72 -32.14
N ASP A 192 18.80 -9.02 -31.41
CA ASP A 192 19.95 -8.34 -31.99
C ASP A 192 21.11 -9.34 -32.25
N ASN A 193 21.56 -9.43 -33.50
CA ASN A 193 22.54 -10.46 -33.95
C ASN A 193 23.93 -10.30 -33.28
N ASN A 194 24.16 -9.19 -32.59
CA ASN A 194 25.44 -8.84 -31.98
C ASN A 194 25.56 -9.30 -30.51
N CYS A 195 24.49 -9.82 -29.88
CA CYS A 195 24.61 -10.45 -28.56
C CYS A 195 25.21 -11.86 -28.72
N THR A 196 26.53 -11.97 -28.55
CA THR A 196 27.27 -13.25 -28.61
C THR A 196 27.24 -14.04 -27.30
N LEU A 197 26.66 -13.47 -26.24
CA LEU A 197 26.54 -14.12 -24.92
C LEU A 197 25.40 -15.14 -24.91
N THR A 198 25.62 -16.26 -24.21
CA THR A 198 24.65 -17.36 -24.07
C THR A 198 24.23 -17.55 -22.61
N GLY A 199 23.07 -18.19 -22.38
CA GLY A 199 22.54 -18.46 -21.04
C GLY A 199 21.97 -17.21 -20.37
N ASP A 200 22.12 -17.09 -19.05
CA ASP A 200 21.54 -16.00 -18.23
C ASP A 200 22.09 -14.61 -18.58
N LEU A 201 23.19 -14.54 -19.34
CA LEU A 201 23.81 -13.30 -19.81
C LEU A 201 23.37 -12.88 -21.22
N SER A 202 22.60 -13.72 -21.91
CA SER A 202 22.02 -13.38 -23.21
C SER A 202 20.88 -12.36 -23.07
N ALA A 203 20.66 -11.53 -24.10
CA ALA A 203 19.47 -10.69 -24.13
C ALA A 203 18.22 -11.58 -24.22
N GLY A 204 17.20 -11.28 -23.41
CA GLY A 204 15.99 -12.08 -23.39
C GLY A 204 14.77 -11.29 -22.97
N TYR A 205 13.65 -12.01 -22.82
CA TYR A 205 12.42 -11.45 -22.30
C TYR A 205 12.17 -12.00 -20.91
N MET A 206 11.87 -11.09 -19.98
CA MET A 206 11.35 -11.43 -18.67
C MET A 206 9.84 -11.35 -18.72
N LEU A 207 9.16 -12.44 -18.37
CA LEU A 207 7.71 -12.45 -18.20
C LEU A 207 7.37 -11.90 -16.81
N PHE A 208 6.62 -10.81 -16.80
CA PHE A 208 5.97 -10.28 -15.61
C PHE A 208 4.51 -10.66 -15.62
N GLU A 209 4.05 -11.29 -14.55
CA GLU A 209 2.63 -11.52 -14.31
C GLU A 209 2.07 -10.40 -13.44
N ALA A 210 1.03 -9.72 -13.94
CA ALA A 210 0.17 -8.90 -13.09
C ALA A 210 -1.22 -9.52 -13.05
N ILE A 211 -1.69 -9.80 -11.83
CA ILE A 211 -3.03 -10.32 -11.62
C ILE A 211 -3.93 -9.13 -11.30
N VAL A 212 -4.88 -8.86 -12.19
CA VAL A 212 -5.95 -7.89 -11.94
C VAL A 212 -7.19 -8.67 -11.57
N THR A 213 -7.74 -8.38 -10.39
CA THR A 213 -8.97 -8.99 -9.90
C THR A 213 -10.12 -8.02 -10.09
N GLU A 214 -11.04 -8.35 -11.00
CA GLU A 214 -12.28 -7.60 -11.19
C GLU A 214 -13.43 -8.38 -10.56
N CYS A 215 -14.07 -7.79 -9.56
CA CYS A 215 -15.20 -8.38 -8.87
C CYS A 215 -16.49 -7.73 -9.34
N PHE A 216 -17.44 -8.54 -9.78
CA PHE A 216 -18.78 -8.10 -10.16
C PHE A 216 -19.79 -8.67 -9.18
N ASP A 217 -20.75 -7.83 -8.80
CA ASP A 217 -21.91 -8.25 -8.02
C ASP A 217 -22.84 -9.02 -8.94
N VAL A 218 -23.19 -10.26 -8.57
CA VAL A 218 -24.20 -11.03 -9.31
C VAL A 218 -25.54 -10.32 -9.13
N PRO A 219 -26.30 -10.01 -10.21
CA PRO A 219 -27.59 -9.33 -10.08
C PRO A 219 -28.52 -10.11 -9.14
N ASP A 220 -29.01 -9.42 -8.12
CA ASP A 220 -29.66 -9.98 -6.93
C ASP A 220 -30.78 -11.00 -7.24
N PRO A 221 -30.74 -12.20 -6.63
CA PRO A 221 -31.96 -12.92 -6.29
C PRO A 221 -32.57 -12.30 -5.03
N ILE A 222 -33.85 -11.94 -5.13
CA ILE A 222 -34.67 -11.34 -4.09
C ILE A 222 -34.75 -12.26 -2.84
N GLY A 223 -34.20 -11.82 -1.71
CA GLY A 223 -34.69 -12.18 -0.37
C GLY A 223 -33.69 -12.81 0.61
N GLY A 224 -33.52 -12.16 1.77
CA GLY A 224 -32.90 -12.75 2.98
C GLY A 224 -32.03 -11.79 3.78
N GLY A 225 -32.66 -10.95 4.63
CA GLY A 225 -31.97 -9.96 5.47
C GLY A 225 -31.32 -10.56 6.72
N GLY A 226 -30.07 -11.00 6.63
CA GLY A 226 -29.17 -11.21 7.76
C GLY A 226 -27.95 -10.31 7.60
N GLY A 227 -27.92 -9.17 8.28
CA GLY A 227 -26.88 -8.17 8.11
C GLY A 227 -25.53 -8.64 8.66
N THR A 228 -24.61 -9.06 7.79
CA THR A 228 -23.22 -9.40 8.16
C THR A 228 -22.37 -8.14 8.29
N THR A 229 -22.78 -7.19 9.15
CA THR A 229 -21.93 -6.04 9.44
C THR A 229 -20.67 -6.54 10.17
N PRO A 230 -19.46 -6.28 9.64
CA PRO A 230 -18.22 -6.73 10.24
C PRO A 230 -18.07 -6.07 11.61
N THR A 231 -17.66 -6.87 12.60
CA THR A 231 -17.44 -6.40 13.97
C THR A 231 -15.96 -6.02 14.11
N PRO A 232 -15.62 -4.74 14.33
CA PRO A 232 -14.24 -4.33 14.54
C PRO A 232 -13.67 -4.95 15.85
N PRO A 233 -12.34 -5.06 15.99
CA PRO A 233 -11.73 -5.54 17.23
C PRO A 233 -12.09 -4.62 18.42
N PRO A 234 -12.18 -5.16 19.66
CA PRO A 234 -12.36 -4.34 20.86
C PRO A 234 -11.33 -3.20 20.94
N GLY A 235 -11.81 -1.98 21.17
CA GLY A 235 -10.97 -0.78 21.21
C GLY A 235 -10.67 -0.17 19.83
N TYR A 236 -11.35 -0.61 18.76
CA TYR A 236 -11.34 0.10 17.49
C TYR A 236 -12.01 1.47 17.64
N GLU A 237 -11.17 2.49 17.76
CA GLU A 237 -11.55 3.90 17.81
C GLU A 237 -10.84 4.64 16.66
N PRO A 238 -11.30 4.48 15.40
CA PRO A 238 -10.74 5.24 14.30
C PRO A 238 -10.96 6.72 14.59
N CYS A 239 -9.93 7.55 14.42
CA CYS A 239 -10.05 9.01 14.62
C CYS A 239 -10.36 9.45 16.07
N PRO A 240 -9.57 9.09 17.09
CA PRO A 240 -9.84 9.53 18.46
C PRO A 240 -9.83 11.06 18.54
N GLN A 241 -10.88 11.66 19.10
CA GLN A 241 -10.98 13.12 19.25
C GLN A 241 -10.09 13.56 20.41
N GLY A 242 -8.87 14.00 20.09
CA GLY A 242 -7.94 14.57 21.06
C GLY A 242 -6.49 14.30 20.70
N PRO A 243 -5.54 15.07 21.26
CA PRO A 243 -4.11 14.77 21.15
C PRO A 243 -3.85 13.45 21.88
N THR A 244 -3.99 12.33 21.16
CA THR A 244 -3.43 11.07 21.62
C THR A 244 -1.93 11.27 21.71
N GLU A 245 -1.37 11.10 22.90
CA GLU A 245 0.09 11.16 23.10
C GLU A 245 0.76 10.37 21.97
N PRO A 246 1.68 10.98 21.21
CA PRO A 246 2.35 10.28 20.13
C PRO A 246 3.00 9.02 20.70
N PRO A 247 2.97 7.88 19.99
CA PRO A 247 3.51 6.64 20.51
C PRO A 247 4.98 6.86 20.92
N LEU A 248 5.24 6.74 22.22
CA LEU A 248 6.59 6.76 22.75
C LEU A 248 7.30 5.50 22.27
N VAL A 249 8.12 5.64 21.24
CA VAL A 249 9.04 4.57 20.83
C VAL A 249 10.20 4.57 21.83
N SER A 250 10.07 3.78 22.89
CA SER A 250 11.16 3.54 23.83
C SER A 250 12.26 2.75 23.11
N SER A 251 13.31 3.45 22.68
CA SER A 251 14.53 2.80 22.21
C SER A 251 15.42 2.51 23.41
N LYS A 252 15.88 1.26 23.58
CA LYS A 252 16.81 0.86 24.65
C LYS A 252 18.23 1.44 24.51
N LYS A 253 18.43 2.52 23.74
CA LYS A 253 19.72 3.21 23.60
C LYS A 253 19.65 4.59 24.26
N PRO A 254 20.71 5.06 24.95
CA PRO A 254 20.74 6.31 25.70
C PRO A 254 20.88 7.54 24.80
N ARG A 255 20.01 7.66 23.79
CA ARG A 255 19.88 8.88 22.97
C ARG A 255 18.42 9.30 23.05
N GLY A 256 18.20 10.52 23.51
CA GLY A 256 16.91 11.05 23.97
C GLY A 256 15.71 10.74 23.07
N ASN A 257 14.54 10.75 23.69
CA ASN A 257 13.25 10.43 23.07
C ASN A 257 13.07 11.23 21.77
N LYS A 258 13.11 10.55 20.63
CA LYS A 258 12.70 11.15 19.35
C LYS A 258 11.16 11.14 19.32
N ILE A 259 10.58 12.32 19.23
CA ILE A 259 9.14 12.47 18.98
C ILE A 259 8.92 12.13 17.51
N MET A 260 8.31 10.98 17.23
CA MET A 260 7.81 10.67 15.90
C MET A 260 6.43 11.29 15.74
N ILE A 261 6.31 12.23 14.81
CA ILE A 261 5.02 12.72 14.34
C ILE A 261 4.44 11.62 13.45
N LEU A 262 3.28 11.08 13.82
CA LEU A 262 2.59 10.09 13.00
C LEU A 262 2.05 10.78 11.73
N PRO A 263 2.09 10.09 10.57
CA PRO A 263 1.52 10.64 9.34
C PRO A 263 0.04 10.96 9.54
N PRO A 264 -0.47 12.03 8.91
CA PRO A 264 -1.87 12.39 9.01
C PRO A 264 -2.75 11.26 8.48
N THR A 265 -3.88 11.05 9.13
CA THR A 265 -4.89 10.06 8.70
C THR A 265 -6.15 10.77 8.21
N GLU A 266 -7.05 10.07 7.53
CA GLU A 266 -8.32 10.64 7.04
C GLU A 266 -9.23 11.24 8.13
N CYS A 267 -8.86 10.99 9.38
CA CYS A 267 -9.45 11.43 10.63
C CYS A 267 -9.07 12.84 11.08
N ASP A 268 -7.92 13.33 10.61
CA ASP A 268 -7.47 14.66 10.98
C ASP A 268 -8.43 15.64 10.30
N SER A 269 -9.19 16.37 11.12
CA SER A 269 -10.19 17.31 10.62
C SER A 269 -9.50 18.28 9.68
N LEU A 270 -9.90 18.24 8.40
CA LEU A 270 -9.62 19.30 7.45
C LEU A 270 -10.40 20.53 7.93
N GLU A 271 -9.90 21.20 8.97
CA GLU A 271 -10.42 22.51 9.32
C GLU A 271 -10.28 23.40 8.09
N GLN A 272 -11.43 23.97 7.73
CA GLN A 272 -11.62 24.81 6.57
C GLN A 272 -10.65 25.97 6.61
N GLY A 273 -9.80 26.05 5.58
CA GLY A 273 -8.89 27.17 5.38
C GLY A 273 -7.43 26.85 5.62
N SER A 274 -6.87 25.89 4.90
CA SER A 274 -5.45 25.95 4.58
C SER A 274 -5.20 25.38 3.19
N PRO A 275 -4.52 26.12 2.30
CA PRO A 275 -4.12 25.57 1.02
C PRO A 275 -3.05 24.52 1.31
N PHE A 276 -3.45 23.24 1.41
CA PHE A 276 -2.51 22.12 1.32
C PHE A 276 -2.06 21.99 -0.14
N ILE A 277 -1.30 23.00 -0.50
CA ILE A 277 -0.65 23.15 -1.77
C ILE A 277 0.78 23.51 -1.37
N ASN A 278 1.71 22.79 -1.99
CA ASN A 278 3.16 22.78 -1.77
C ASN A 278 3.64 21.64 -0.86
N GLN A 279 3.63 20.39 -1.35
CA GLN A 279 4.54 19.35 -0.84
C GLN A 279 5.35 18.61 -1.94
N PHE A 280 6.67 18.39 -1.73
CA PHE A 280 7.63 17.69 -2.63
C PHE A 280 7.33 16.19 -2.53
N ILE A 281 6.15 15.79 -3.01
CA ILE A 281 5.53 14.48 -2.80
C ILE A 281 5.44 13.75 -4.12
N LEU A 282 5.95 12.51 -4.12
CA LEU A 282 5.43 11.46 -4.99
C LEU A 282 4.22 10.83 -4.29
N ASP A 283 3.14 10.54 -5.01
CA ASP A 283 2.02 9.81 -4.42
C ASP A 283 2.47 8.44 -3.88
N PHE A 284 1.72 7.88 -2.92
CA PHE A 284 2.10 6.64 -2.24
C PHE A 284 2.33 5.46 -3.21
N LEU A 285 1.55 5.36 -4.28
CA LEU A 285 1.70 4.28 -5.26
C LEU A 285 2.98 4.48 -6.07
N SER A 286 3.27 5.72 -6.50
CA SER A 286 4.53 6.05 -7.17
C SER A 286 5.75 5.84 -6.28
N GLN A 287 5.66 6.14 -4.98
CA GLN A 287 6.74 5.86 -4.03
C GLN A 287 7.07 4.36 -3.94
N LYS A 288 6.04 3.53 -3.89
CA LYS A 288 6.18 2.07 -3.86
C LYS A 288 6.71 1.54 -5.20
N LYS A 289 6.27 2.12 -6.31
CA LYS A 289 6.64 1.72 -7.67
C LYS A 289 8.07 2.15 -8.04
N TYR A 290 8.54 3.29 -7.55
CA TYR A 290 9.83 3.89 -7.91
C TYR A 290 10.68 4.20 -6.66
N PRO A 291 11.18 3.17 -5.95
CA PRO A 291 11.89 3.35 -4.68
C PRO A 291 13.23 4.06 -4.82
N LYS A 292 14.02 3.83 -5.88
CA LYS A 292 15.31 4.54 -6.06
C LYS A 292 15.08 6.02 -6.34
N PHE A 293 14.10 6.35 -7.19
CA PHE A 293 13.72 7.72 -7.46
C PHE A 293 13.17 8.41 -6.21
N THR A 294 12.33 7.72 -5.42
CA THR A 294 11.84 8.24 -4.14
C THR A 294 12.98 8.56 -3.17
N ASN A 295 13.99 7.71 -3.08
CA ASN A 295 15.16 7.97 -2.24
C ASN A 295 15.97 9.16 -2.76
N LEU A 296 16.13 9.31 -4.08
CA LEU A 296 16.76 10.49 -4.66
C LEU A 296 16.04 11.78 -4.23
N ILE A 297 14.70 11.84 -4.31
CA ILE A 297 13.94 13.02 -3.91
C ILE A 297 14.10 13.33 -2.41
N LYS A 298 14.15 12.30 -1.56
CA LYS A 298 14.38 12.46 -0.11
C LYS A 298 15.74 13.06 0.20
N GLU A 299 16.76 12.73 -0.60
CA GLU A 299 18.13 13.22 -0.41
C GLU A 299 18.40 14.59 -1.09
N LEU A 300 17.50 15.08 -1.96
CA LEU A 300 17.70 16.35 -2.69
C LEU A 300 18.04 17.52 -1.77
N LYS A 301 17.32 17.67 -0.66
CA LYS A 301 17.60 18.73 0.33
C LYS A 301 19.03 18.67 0.85
N ASN A 302 19.48 17.48 1.25
CA ASN A 302 20.82 17.28 1.80
C ASN A 302 21.88 17.58 0.73
N ASN A 303 21.66 17.10 -0.50
CA ASN A 303 22.58 17.35 -1.62
C ASN A 303 22.71 18.84 -1.93
N VAL A 304 21.59 19.56 -1.97
CA VAL A 304 21.58 21.02 -2.21
C VAL A 304 22.23 21.77 -1.04
N GLN A 305 21.88 21.41 0.21
CA GLN A 305 22.44 22.06 1.40
C GLN A 305 23.97 21.88 1.51
N ASN A 306 24.48 20.72 1.08
CA ASN A 306 25.91 20.39 1.13
C ASN A 306 26.69 20.89 -0.09
N ASP A 307 26.04 21.51 -1.08
CA ASP A 307 26.68 22.12 -2.23
C ASP A 307 26.30 23.60 -2.36
N LYS A 308 27.16 24.47 -1.80
CA LYS A 308 26.95 25.91 -1.79
C LYS A 308 26.70 26.47 -3.21
N LYS A 309 27.35 25.91 -4.23
CA LYS A 309 27.21 26.39 -5.61
C LYS A 309 25.81 26.12 -6.15
N ILE A 310 25.26 24.93 -5.87
CA ILE A 310 23.87 24.60 -6.24
C ILE A 310 22.89 25.47 -5.46
N LEU A 311 23.09 25.62 -4.15
CA LEU A 311 22.20 26.43 -3.30
C LEU A 311 22.19 27.91 -3.68
N ASP A 312 23.35 28.49 -3.96
CA ASP A 312 23.47 29.87 -4.44
C ASP A 312 22.79 30.04 -5.80
N ALA A 313 23.00 29.11 -6.74
CA ALA A 313 22.28 29.13 -8.01
C ALA A 313 20.76 29.07 -7.83
N LEU A 314 20.25 28.22 -6.93
CA LEU A 314 18.82 28.19 -6.63
C LEU A 314 18.33 29.53 -6.05
N LYS A 315 19.10 30.19 -5.17
CA LYS A 315 18.74 31.52 -4.63
C LYS A 315 18.61 32.55 -5.74
N ASP A 316 19.60 32.59 -6.63
CA ASP A 316 19.65 33.57 -7.72
C ASP A 316 18.51 33.38 -8.73
N TRP A 317 18.17 32.13 -9.03
CA TRP A 317 17.25 31.81 -10.13
C TRP A 317 15.81 31.53 -9.68
N SER A 318 15.56 30.99 -8.49
CA SER A 318 14.18 30.69 -8.02
C SER A 318 13.42 31.92 -7.50
N GLY A 319 14.15 32.97 -7.09
CA GLY A 319 13.56 34.12 -6.38
C GLY A 319 13.20 33.83 -4.92
N LEU A 320 13.68 32.72 -4.35
CA LEU A 320 13.48 32.34 -2.95
C LEU A 320 14.73 32.64 -2.11
N THR A 321 14.51 32.85 -0.80
CA THR A 321 15.60 32.87 0.16
C THR A 321 16.14 31.46 0.41
N GLU A 322 17.37 31.37 0.91
CA GLU A 322 18.02 30.11 1.26
C GLU A 322 17.16 29.23 2.18
N SER A 323 16.62 29.81 3.26
CA SER A 323 15.74 29.10 4.19
C SER A 323 14.49 28.58 3.49
N LYS A 324 13.90 29.35 2.56
CA LYS A 324 12.71 28.92 1.83
C LYS A 324 13.01 27.82 0.81
N ILE A 325 14.19 27.83 0.20
CA ILE A 325 14.65 26.73 -0.66
C ILE A 325 14.79 25.45 0.17
N LEU A 326 15.48 25.47 1.30
CA LEU A 326 15.69 24.29 2.15
C LEU A 326 14.41 23.80 2.84
N GLU A 327 13.46 24.69 3.10
CA GLU A 327 12.11 24.35 3.53
C GLU A 327 11.38 23.62 2.40
N LYS A 328 11.28 24.23 1.22
CA LYS A 328 10.56 23.66 0.06
C LYS A 328 11.17 22.34 -0.39
N LEU A 329 12.50 22.19 -0.42
CA LEU A 329 13.17 20.95 -0.82
C LEU A 329 13.05 19.82 0.20
N ALA A 330 12.57 20.10 1.42
CA ALA A 330 12.28 19.03 2.36
C ALA A 330 11.20 18.10 1.76
N PHE A 331 11.42 16.79 1.88
CA PHE A 331 10.46 15.81 1.38
C PHE A 331 9.10 16.08 2.02
N GLY A 332 8.08 16.31 1.18
CA GLY A 332 6.77 16.73 1.67
C GLY A 332 6.56 18.23 1.84
N GLU A 333 7.38 19.15 1.29
CA GLU A 333 7.17 20.62 1.49
C GLU A 333 7.22 21.52 0.20
N GLY A 334 7.63 20.98 -0.96
CA GLY A 334 7.74 21.64 -2.28
C GLY A 334 6.64 21.32 -3.32
N PRO A 335 6.85 21.28 -4.64
CA PRO A 335 5.79 20.91 -5.60
C PRO A 335 5.52 19.40 -5.66
N THR A 336 4.29 19.00 -5.93
CA THR A 336 3.95 17.59 -6.19
C THR A 336 4.68 17.09 -7.44
N ILE A 337 5.32 15.93 -7.33
CA ILE A 337 6.00 15.28 -8.46
C ILE A 337 5.06 14.24 -9.06
N VAL A 338 4.71 14.42 -10.33
CA VAL A 338 3.95 13.43 -11.11
C VAL A 338 4.87 12.74 -12.09
N VAL A 339 4.96 11.41 -12.00
CA VAL A 339 5.72 10.58 -12.94
C VAL A 339 4.78 10.10 -14.05
N LYS A 340 4.96 10.60 -15.28
CA LYS A 340 4.13 10.23 -16.44
C LYS A 340 4.97 10.14 -17.70
N ASP A 341 4.51 9.42 -18.72
CA ASP A 341 5.27 9.32 -19.98
C ASP A 341 5.27 10.68 -20.69
N LEU A 342 6.47 11.18 -21.02
CA LEU A 342 6.67 12.43 -21.74
C LEU A 342 7.35 12.17 -23.09
N THR A 343 7.11 13.04 -24.06
CA THR A 343 7.77 12.96 -25.38
C THR A 343 8.81 14.06 -25.51
N GLY A 344 10.07 13.68 -25.70
CA GLY A 344 11.18 14.58 -26.04
C GLY A 344 11.65 15.52 -24.92
N ARG A 345 11.34 15.23 -23.64
CA ARG A 345 11.75 16.04 -22.49
C ARG A 345 11.90 15.18 -21.23
N TYR A 346 12.75 15.61 -20.29
CA TYR A 346 12.97 14.92 -19.01
C TYR A 346 11.93 15.29 -17.95
N GLY A 347 11.42 16.52 -18.02
CA GLY A 347 10.40 17.06 -17.15
C GLY A 347 9.73 18.28 -17.77
N TYR A 348 8.69 18.77 -17.12
CA TYR A 348 8.15 20.11 -17.37
C TYR A 348 7.28 20.60 -16.21
N PHE A 349 7.20 21.92 -16.10
CA PHE A 349 6.26 22.68 -15.29
C PHE A 349 5.37 23.55 -16.18
N ASP A 350 4.06 23.55 -15.92
CA ASP A 350 3.12 24.49 -16.54
C ASP A 350 2.18 25.07 -15.48
N ARG A 351 2.34 26.37 -15.22
CA ARG A 351 1.51 27.15 -14.30
C ARG A 351 0.01 27.07 -14.61
N ASN A 352 -0.35 27.03 -15.89
CA ASN A 352 -1.74 27.04 -16.33
C ASN A 352 -2.39 25.67 -16.20
N GLU A 353 -1.61 24.59 -16.35
CA GLU A 353 -2.08 23.22 -16.09
C GLU A 353 -2.25 23.01 -14.57
N ASN A 354 -1.18 23.22 -13.81
CA ASN A 354 -1.22 23.14 -12.35
C ASN A 354 0.01 23.84 -11.73
N PRO A 355 -0.17 24.95 -10.97
CA PRO A 355 0.95 25.73 -10.46
C PRO A 355 1.76 25.05 -9.35
N ASN A 356 1.38 23.84 -8.94
CA ASN A 356 1.97 23.12 -7.81
C ASN A 356 2.44 21.72 -8.18
N VAL A 357 2.44 21.39 -9.47
CA VAL A 357 2.87 20.10 -9.98
C VAL A 357 4.04 20.30 -10.91
N ILE A 358 5.08 19.51 -10.71
CA ILE A 358 6.13 19.29 -11.71
C ILE A 358 5.99 17.87 -12.25
N ASN A 359 6.15 17.73 -13.57
CA ASN A 359 6.02 16.45 -14.25
C ASN A 359 7.41 15.94 -14.61
N ILE A 360 7.65 14.64 -14.37
CA ILE A 360 8.92 13.98 -14.66
C ILE A 360 8.64 12.78 -15.57
N ASP A 361 9.50 12.58 -16.57
CA ASP A 361 9.34 11.51 -17.55
C ASP A 361 9.52 10.14 -16.90
N ALA A 362 8.45 9.33 -16.99
CA ALA A 362 8.41 7.99 -16.48
C ALA A 362 9.44 7.06 -17.14
N SER A 363 9.86 7.33 -18.39
CA SER A 363 10.88 6.52 -19.06
C SER A 363 12.22 6.55 -18.32
N TRP A 364 12.67 7.75 -17.91
CA TRP A 364 13.91 7.96 -17.15
C TRP A 364 13.82 7.44 -15.71
N VAL A 365 12.67 7.61 -15.07
CA VAL A 365 12.41 7.05 -13.74
C VAL A 365 12.49 5.52 -13.78
N ARG A 366 11.84 4.86 -14.75
CA ARG A 366 11.96 3.41 -14.97
C ARG A 366 13.41 3.01 -15.27
N GLY A 367 14.13 3.81 -16.06
CA GLY A 367 15.55 3.62 -16.33
C GLY A 367 16.40 3.63 -15.05
N LEU A 368 16.14 4.54 -14.12
CA LEU A 368 16.81 4.57 -12.81
C LEU A 368 16.50 3.31 -11.99
N GLU A 369 15.23 2.90 -11.97
CA GLU A 369 14.82 1.69 -11.25
C GLU A 369 15.47 0.43 -11.83
N ALA A 370 15.59 0.32 -13.15
CA ALA A 370 16.20 -0.82 -13.83
C ALA A 370 17.74 -0.79 -13.84
N ALA A 371 18.38 0.36 -13.61
CA ALA A 371 19.83 0.51 -13.70
C ALA A 371 20.59 -0.34 -12.65
N ASN A 372 21.38 -1.29 -13.16
CA ASN A 372 22.23 -2.19 -12.37
C ASN A 372 23.65 -1.65 -12.19
N LEU A 373 24.25 -1.11 -13.25
CA LEU A 373 25.58 -0.50 -13.20
C LEU A 373 25.54 0.76 -12.31
N LEU A 374 26.52 0.88 -11.42
CA LEU A 374 26.60 2.01 -10.47
C LEU A 374 26.72 3.35 -11.21
N SER A 375 27.57 3.42 -12.23
CA SER A 375 27.78 4.63 -13.04
C SER A 375 26.48 5.06 -13.74
N THR A 376 25.77 4.14 -14.38
CA THR A 376 24.46 4.42 -15.00
C THR A 376 23.45 4.89 -13.98
N ARG A 377 23.37 4.22 -12.81
CA ARG A 377 22.46 4.62 -11.73
C ARG A 377 22.76 6.04 -11.24
N GLN A 378 24.03 6.37 -11.01
CA GLN A 378 24.46 7.69 -10.57
C GLN A 378 24.21 8.76 -11.64
N ALA A 379 24.50 8.47 -12.91
CA ALA A 379 24.23 9.36 -14.04
C ALA A 379 22.73 9.67 -14.18
N THR A 380 21.89 8.64 -14.19
CA THR A 380 20.43 8.79 -14.32
C THR A 380 19.84 9.48 -13.09
N ALA A 381 20.30 9.14 -11.88
CA ALA A 381 19.84 9.81 -10.67
C ALA A 381 20.26 11.29 -10.63
N PHE A 382 21.47 11.61 -11.10
CA PHE A 382 21.91 12.99 -11.24
C PHE A 382 21.05 13.77 -12.24
N LEU A 383 20.81 13.22 -13.44
CA LEU A 383 19.93 13.83 -14.44
C LEU A 383 18.53 14.11 -13.89
N LEU A 384 17.90 13.12 -13.25
CA LEU A 384 16.57 13.26 -12.66
C LEU A 384 16.54 14.28 -11.52
N GLY A 385 17.58 14.30 -10.68
CA GLY A 385 17.70 15.26 -9.60
C GLY A 385 17.85 16.70 -10.11
N VAL A 386 18.67 16.92 -11.14
CA VAL A 386 18.81 18.22 -11.79
C VAL A 386 17.51 18.63 -12.48
N THR A 387 16.84 17.71 -13.18
CA THR A 387 15.54 17.97 -13.81
C THR A 387 14.50 18.42 -12.79
N VAL A 388 14.43 17.77 -11.63
CA VAL A 388 13.52 18.17 -10.54
C VAL A 388 13.84 19.58 -10.03
N LEU A 389 15.12 19.93 -9.87
CA LEU A 389 15.53 21.26 -9.45
C LEU A 389 15.27 22.32 -10.54
N HIS A 390 15.42 21.95 -11.81
CA HIS A 390 15.09 22.78 -12.98
C HIS A 390 13.61 23.17 -12.94
N GLU A 391 12.72 22.20 -12.85
CA GLU A 391 11.27 22.46 -12.79
C GLU A 391 10.87 23.20 -11.52
N PHE A 392 11.54 22.92 -10.40
CA PHE A 392 11.34 23.66 -9.15
C PHE A 392 11.67 25.16 -9.30
N VAL A 393 12.70 25.53 -10.07
CA VAL A 393 13.01 26.94 -10.35
C VAL A 393 11.86 27.61 -11.10
N HIS A 394 11.33 26.97 -12.16
CA HIS A 394 10.17 27.51 -12.88
C HIS A 394 8.95 27.67 -11.96
N GLN A 395 8.66 26.65 -11.16
CA GLN A 395 7.55 26.66 -10.22
C GLN A 395 7.69 27.76 -9.16
N ALA A 396 8.85 27.89 -8.53
CA ALA A 396 9.12 28.89 -7.51
C ALA A 396 9.02 30.32 -8.05
N ARG A 397 9.51 30.57 -9.27
CA ARG A 397 9.39 31.88 -9.90
C ARG A 397 7.94 32.22 -10.24
N ALA A 398 7.19 31.26 -10.78
CA ALA A 398 5.77 31.43 -11.05
C ALA A 398 5.00 31.75 -9.77
N ALA A 399 5.27 31.04 -8.66
CA ALA A 399 4.66 31.30 -7.37
C ALA A 399 4.98 32.70 -6.80
N ASN A 400 6.13 33.27 -7.15
CA ASN A 400 6.54 34.62 -6.75
C ASN A 400 6.16 35.72 -7.77
N ASN A 401 5.41 35.40 -8.83
CA ASN A 401 5.10 36.32 -9.93
C ASN A 401 6.36 36.95 -10.58
N LEU A 402 7.46 36.19 -10.64
CA LEU A 402 8.73 36.60 -11.25
C LEU A 402 8.95 35.99 -12.63
N ASP A 403 7.94 35.27 -13.13
CA ASP A 403 8.01 34.55 -14.40
C ASP A 403 8.05 35.53 -15.58
N ARG A 404 8.91 35.24 -16.55
CA ARG A 404 9.07 35.98 -17.81
C ARG A 404 9.33 34.93 -18.90
N ASN A 405 9.24 35.34 -20.17
CA ASN A 405 9.55 34.46 -21.30
C ASN A 405 11.07 34.15 -21.38
N TYR A 406 11.57 33.30 -20.47
CA TYR A 406 12.98 32.94 -20.32
C TYR A 406 13.13 31.56 -19.66
N GLU A 407 14.08 30.76 -20.13
CA GLU A 407 14.38 29.42 -19.59
C GLU A 407 15.23 29.48 -18.31
N TYR A 408 14.56 29.77 -17.19
CA TYR A 408 15.21 29.91 -15.89
C TYR A 408 15.89 28.64 -15.38
N GLY A 409 15.33 27.47 -15.66
CA GLY A 409 15.95 26.20 -15.31
C GLY A 409 17.31 26.02 -16.00
N ASN A 410 17.41 26.33 -17.29
CA ASN A 410 18.70 26.30 -18.01
C ASN A 410 19.72 27.29 -17.43
N ALA A 411 19.27 28.45 -16.95
CA ALA A 411 20.15 29.43 -16.32
C ALA A 411 20.63 29.00 -14.94
N PHE A 412 19.74 28.37 -14.15
CA PHE A 412 20.09 27.68 -12.92
C PHE A 412 21.18 26.63 -13.17
N GLU A 413 21.00 25.76 -14.17
CA GLU A 413 21.96 24.70 -14.47
C GLU A 413 23.31 25.26 -14.90
N LYS A 414 23.32 26.28 -15.77
CA LYS A 414 24.57 26.95 -16.16
C LYS A 414 25.28 27.57 -14.98
N SER A 415 24.55 28.16 -14.03
CA SER A 415 25.15 28.72 -12.80
C SER A 415 25.71 27.63 -11.87
N ALA A 416 24.93 26.56 -11.64
CA ALA A 416 25.30 25.47 -10.74
C ALA A 416 26.41 24.58 -11.32
N PHE A 417 26.31 24.19 -12.59
CA PHE A 417 27.13 23.14 -13.22
C PHE A 417 28.05 23.67 -14.32
N GLY A 418 27.86 24.91 -14.77
CA GLY A 418 28.64 25.51 -15.88
C GLY A 418 28.06 25.23 -17.27
N LEU A 419 27.00 24.44 -17.38
CA LEU A 419 26.34 24.03 -18.61
C LEU A 419 24.91 23.53 -18.32
N VAL A 420 24.16 23.23 -19.38
CA VAL A 420 22.85 22.56 -19.29
C VAL A 420 23.07 21.05 -19.23
N ILE A 421 22.51 20.39 -18.22
CA ILE A 421 22.59 18.95 -18.01
C ILE A 421 21.53 18.24 -18.87
N HIS A 422 21.97 17.22 -19.60
CA HIS A 422 21.09 16.38 -20.42
C HIS A 422 21.62 14.93 -20.42
N GLY A 423 20.88 14.00 -21.02
CA GLY A 423 21.18 12.56 -20.97
C GLY A 423 22.61 12.20 -21.43
N GLU A 424 23.17 12.93 -22.39
CA GLU A 424 24.51 12.65 -22.94
C GLU A 424 25.66 13.10 -22.02
N ASN A 425 25.43 14.07 -21.14
CA ASN A 425 26.50 14.65 -20.31
C ASN A 425 26.34 14.37 -18.80
N ALA A 426 25.16 13.94 -18.33
CA ALA A 426 24.88 13.77 -16.91
C ALA A 426 25.86 12.83 -16.21
N GLY A 427 26.34 11.78 -16.89
CA GLY A 427 27.33 10.85 -16.36
C GLY A 427 28.63 11.54 -15.92
N ASN A 428 29.11 12.50 -16.72
CA ASN A 428 30.35 13.24 -16.46
C ASN A 428 30.27 14.15 -15.22
N TYR A 429 29.07 14.51 -14.78
CA TYR A 429 28.84 15.44 -13.66
C TYR A 429 28.20 14.77 -12.42
N SER A 430 27.85 13.49 -12.52
CA SER A 430 27.24 12.73 -11.42
C SER A 430 28.06 12.71 -10.13
N TYR A 431 29.38 12.90 -10.21
CA TYR A 431 30.28 13.04 -9.05
C TYR A 431 29.92 14.23 -8.15
N ILE A 432 29.16 15.22 -8.62
CA ILE A 432 28.73 16.35 -7.79
C ILE A 432 27.78 15.86 -6.67
N PHE A 433 26.92 14.88 -6.96
CA PHE A 433 26.04 14.27 -5.97
C PHE A 433 26.71 13.14 -5.19
N TYR A 434 27.61 12.37 -5.83
CA TYR A 434 28.09 11.10 -5.27
C TYR A 434 29.58 11.04 -4.97
N GLY A 435 30.37 12.01 -5.44
CA GLY A 435 31.84 11.99 -5.40
C GLY A 435 32.46 12.63 -4.16
N LYS A 436 31.68 13.28 -3.28
CA LYS A 436 32.19 13.80 -2.00
C LYS A 436 32.15 12.73 -0.91
N SER A 437 32.90 11.64 -1.12
CA SER A 437 33.32 10.78 -0.01
C SER A 437 34.61 11.40 0.53
N ASN A 438 34.52 12.05 1.70
CA ASN A 438 35.70 12.56 2.41
C ASN A 438 36.67 11.43 2.77
#